data_AF-A0A968HPN9-F1
#
_entry.id   AF-A0A968HPN9-F1
#
_cell.length_a   1.000
_cell.length_b   1.000
_cell.length_c   1.000
_cell.angle_alpha   90.00
_cell.angle_beta   90.00
_cell.angle_gamma   90.00
#
_symmetry.space_group_name_H-M   'P 1'
#
loop_
_entity.id
_entity.type
_entity.pdbx_description
1 polymer ?
#
loop_
_entity_poly.entity_id
_entity_poly.type
_entity_poly.pdbx_seq_one_letter_code
_entity_poly.pdbx_strand_id
1 'polypeptide(L)'
;MAPHHLPAIADVLIVGSSRALRGIDPTALEQSLTTRGIAQVRVFNLGIDGATARVAELKLTRILGDRTLPRLVIWADGLRAFNSSRRDSTYEEIAASEGYGALAQSVTSAPSPTSAPPPERGIAF
;
A
#
# COMPACT_ATOMS: atom_id res chain seq x y z
N MET A 1 -16.93 12.79 -19.15
CA MET A 1 -15.47 12.67 -18.96
C MET A 1 -15.23 11.90 -17.67
N ALA A 2 -14.74 10.66 -17.76
CA ALA A 2 -14.40 9.89 -16.56
C ALA A 2 -13.08 10.43 -15.97
N PRO A 3 -12.95 10.55 -14.64
CA PRO A 3 -11.70 10.98 -14.02
C PRO A 3 -10.59 10.01 -14.40
N HIS A 4 -9.47 10.54 -14.89
CA HIS A 4 -8.29 9.78 -15.28
C HIS A 4 -7.59 9.29 -14.01
N HIS A 5 -8.16 8.27 -13.37
CA HIS A 5 -7.48 7.53 -12.32
C HIS A 5 -6.42 6.67 -13.01
N LEU A 6 -5.14 6.95 -12.75
CA LEU A 6 -4.06 6.04 -13.14
C LEU A 6 -4.45 4.64 -12.63
N PRO A 7 -4.43 3.59 -13.47
CA PRO A 7 -4.86 2.27 -13.05
C PRO A 7 -4.01 1.84 -11.85
N ALA A 8 -4.66 1.46 -10.75
CA ALA A 8 -3.98 0.95 -9.57
C ALA A 8 -3.03 -0.17 -9.97
N ILE A 9 -1.84 -0.29 -9.37
CA ILE A 9 -0.86 -1.31 -9.78
C ILE A 9 -1.37 -2.74 -9.47
N ALA A 10 -2.23 -2.87 -8.44
CA ALA A 10 -2.96 -4.08 -8.11
C ALA A 10 -4.36 -3.73 -7.60
N ASP A 11 -5.31 -4.63 -7.82
CA ASP A 11 -6.67 -4.52 -7.28
C ASP A 11 -6.75 -5.11 -5.87
N VAL A 12 -6.00 -6.19 -5.63
CA VAL A 12 -5.82 -6.82 -4.33
C VAL A 12 -4.33 -6.85 -3.99
N LEU A 13 -3.99 -6.40 -2.79
CA LEU A 13 -2.64 -6.49 -2.28
C LEU A 13 -2.59 -7.40 -1.06
N ILE A 14 -1.74 -8.43 -1.11
CA ILE A 14 -1.43 -9.28 0.04
C ILE A 14 -0.21 -8.68 0.74
N VAL A 15 -0.33 -8.44 2.05
CA VAL A 15 0.76 -7.99 2.92
C VAL A 15 0.89 -8.93 4.11
N GLY A 16 2.10 -9.09 4.63
CA GLY A 16 2.37 -9.85 5.85
C GLY A 16 3.77 -10.43 5.85
N SER A 17 4.02 -11.32 6.80
CA SER A 17 5.30 -12.02 6.99
C SER A 17 5.47 -13.21 6.03
N SER A 18 6.33 -14.17 6.41
CA SER A 18 6.52 -15.43 5.70
C SER A 18 5.22 -16.22 5.48
N ARG A 19 4.21 -16.00 6.33
CA ARG A 19 2.87 -16.58 6.19
C ARG A 19 2.13 -16.05 4.97
N ALA A 20 2.31 -14.77 4.62
CA ALA A 20 1.72 -14.20 3.41
C ALA A 20 2.29 -14.86 2.15
N LEU A 21 3.61 -15.09 2.13
CA LEU A 21 4.31 -15.69 1.00
C LEU A 21 3.95 -17.15 0.76
N ARG A 22 3.67 -17.91 1.83
CA ARG A 22 3.41 -19.37 1.77
C ARG A 22 1.94 -19.73 1.87
N GLY A 23 1.13 -18.85 2.46
CA GLY A 23 -0.26 -19.14 2.80
C GLY A 23 -1.27 -18.68 1.75
N ILE A 24 -0.89 -17.77 0.84
CA ILE A 24 -1.77 -17.26 -0.20
C ILE A 24 -1.03 -17.24 -1.54
N ASP A 25 -1.52 -18.06 -2.47
CA ASP A 25 -1.12 -18.02 -3.87
C ASP A 25 -1.96 -16.97 -4.61
N PRO A 26 -1.33 -15.88 -5.12
CA PRO A 26 -2.04 -14.84 -5.88
C PRO A 26 -2.73 -15.38 -7.13
N THR A 27 -2.11 -16.31 -7.84
CA THR A 27 -2.62 -16.84 -9.12
C THR A 27 -3.87 -17.68 -8.87
N ALA A 28 -3.82 -18.52 -7.84
CA ALA A 28 -4.98 -19.32 -7.43
C ALA A 28 -6.15 -18.41 -6.99
N LEU A 29 -5.87 -17.30 -6.31
CA LEU A 29 -6.89 -16.32 -5.92
C LEU A 29 -7.51 -15.63 -7.16
N GLU A 30 -6.69 -15.15 -8.10
CA GLU A 30 -7.15 -14.55 -9.36
C GLU A 30 -8.06 -15.49 -10.16
N GLN A 31 -7.62 -16.74 -10.34
CA GLN A 31 -8.39 -17.77 -11.04
C GLN A 31 -9.72 -18.04 -10.34
N SER A 32 -9.70 -18.16 -9.01
CA SER A 32 -10.89 -18.42 -8.22
C SER A 32 -11.91 -17.27 -8.27
N LEU A 33 -11.45 -16.02 -8.33
CA LEU A 33 -12.31 -14.84 -8.51
C LEU A 33 -12.90 -14.82 -9.93
N THR A 34 -12.10 -15.16 -10.94
CA THR A 34 -12.53 -15.25 -12.33
C THR A 34 -13.63 -16.29 -12.52
N THR A 35 -13.50 -17.49 -11.91
CA THR A 35 -14.54 -18.53 -11.95
C THR A 35 -15.86 -18.07 -11.31
N ARG A 36 -15.81 -17.10 -10.39
CA ARG A 36 -17.02 -16.52 -9.76
C ARG A 36 -17.60 -15.33 -10.54
N GLY A 37 -17.08 -15.03 -11.73
CA GLY A 37 -17.52 -13.93 -12.59
C GLY A 37 -16.88 -12.58 -12.26
N ILE A 38 -15.90 -12.53 -11.36
CA ILE A 38 -15.12 -11.33 -11.07
C ILE A 38 -13.86 -11.35 -11.95
N ALA A 39 -13.97 -10.79 -13.15
CA ALA A 39 -12.89 -10.80 -14.13
C ALA A 39 -11.84 -9.69 -13.88
N GLN A 40 -10.64 -9.89 -14.41
CA GLN A 40 -9.56 -8.89 -14.50
C GLN A 40 -9.04 -8.36 -13.15
N VAL A 41 -9.16 -9.13 -12.07
CA VAL A 41 -8.56 -8.79 -10.78
C VAL A 41 -7.06 -9.06 -10.83
N ARG A 42 -6.24 -8.05 -10.54
CA ARG A 42 -4.80 -8.23 -10.34
C ARG A 42 -4.50 -8.35 -8.86
N VAL A 43 -3.93 -9.49 -8.47
CA VAL A 43 -3.51 -9.78 -7.10
C VAL A 43 -2.00 -9.73 -7.03
N PHE A 44 -1.46 -8.94 -6.10
CA PHE A 44 -0.03 -8.85 -5.89
C PHE A 44 0.35 -9.18 -4.44
N ASN A 45 1.43 -9.93 -4.25
CA ASN A 45 1.92 -10.30 -2.92
C ASN A 45 3.18 -9.51 -2.57
N LEU A 46 3.05 -8.59 -1.62
CA LEU A 46 4.15 -7.84 -1.01
C LEU A 46 4.52 -8.41 0.37
N GLY A 47 4.38 -9.72 0.57
CA GLY A 47 4.89 -10.41 1.74
C GLY A 47 6.41 -10.24 1.88
N ILE A 48 6.89 -10.01 3.09
CA ILE A 48 8.33 -9.95 3.39
C ILE A 48 8.58 -10.84 4.60
N ASP A 49 9.56 -11.74 4.52
CA ASP A 49 9.93 -12.58 5.65
C ASP A 49 10.28 -11.72 6.87
N GLY A 50 9.67 -12.04 8.02
CA GLY A 50 9.88 -11.30 9.25
C GLY A 50 9.08 -10.00 9.38
N ALA A 51 8.32 -9.59 8.37
CA ALA A 51 7.52 -8.35 8.42
C ALA A 51 6.63 -8.27 9.66
N THR A 52 6.56 -7.07 10.22
CA THR A 52 5.63 -6.68 11.28
C THR A 52 4.56 -5.75 10.73
N ALA A 53 3.65 -5.32 11.59
CA ALA A 53 2.70 -4.27 11.26
C ALA A 53 3.36 -2.96 10.82
N ARG A 54 4.55 -2.66 11.34
CA ARG A 54 5.31 -1.45 10.99
C ARG A 54 5.86 -1.50 9.57
N VAL A 55 6.31 -2.68 9.14
CA VAL A 55 6.74 -2.90 7.74
C VAL A 55 5.55 -2.82 6.79
N ALA A 56 4.40 -3.37 7.17
CA ALA A 56 3.17 -3.26 6.37
C ALA A 56 2.68 -1.81 6.24
N GLU A 57 2.66 -1.06 7.34
CA GLU A 57 2.34 0.37 7.35
C GLU A 57 3.28 1.17 6.44
N LEU A 58 4.59 0.93 6.53
CA LEU A 58 5.58 1.60 5.68
C LEU A 58 5.29 1.38 4.18
N LYS A 59 5.00 0.13 3.79
CA LYS A 59 4.67 -0.22 2.40
C LYS A 59 3.42 0.53 1.92
N LEU A 60 2.35 0.49 2.72
CA LEU A 60 1.07 1.08 2.34
C LEU A 60 1.12 2.61 2.31
N THR A 61 1.73 3.24 3.32
CA THR A 61 1.63 4.69 3.52
C THR A 61 2.77 5.48 2.91
N ARG A 62 3.97 4.90 2.74
CA ARG A 62 5.15 5.62 2.24
C ARG A 62 5.61 5.14 0.87
N ILE A 63 5.60 3.83 0.64
CA ILE A 63 6.08 3.27 -0.64
C ILE A 63 5.01 3.39 -1.72
N LEU A 64 3.79 2.91 -1.44
CA LEU A 64 2.66 3.09 -2.34
C LEU A 64 2.13 4.52 -2.28
N GLY A 65 2.02 5.07 -1.06
CA GLY A 65 1.49 6.41 -0.82
C GLY A 65 0.12 6.63 -1.47
N ASP A 66 -0.18 7.88 -1.81
CA ASP A 66 -1.47 8.25 -2.42
C ASP A 66 -1.58 7.88 -3.90
N ARG A 67 -0.51 7.35 -4.50
CA ARG A 67 -0.44 7.23 -5.96
C ARG A 67 -1.30 6.10 -6.49
N THR A 68 -1.49 5.01 -5.75
CA THR A 68 -2.36 3.89 -6.13
C THR A 68 -2.57 2.95 -4.93
N LEU A 69 -3.59 3.18 -4.10
CA LEU A 69 -3.97 2.20 -3.07
C LEU A 69 -4.85 1.10 -3.69
N PRO A 70 -4.62 -0.18 -3.35
CA PRO A 70 -5.43 -1.28 -3.85
C PRO A 70 -6.86 -1.18 -3.30
N ARG A 71 -7.82 -1.75 -4.04
CA ARG A 71 -9.22 -1.80 -3.59
C ARG A 71 -9.41 -2.70 -2.36
N LEU A 72 -8.53 -3.68 -2.20
CA LEU A 72 -8.51 -4.60 -1.07
C LEU A 72 -7.08 -4.85 -0.62
N VAL A 73 -6.85 -4.82 0.70
CA VAL A 73 -5.63 -5.33 1.33
C VAL A 73 -5.98 -6.59 2.10
N ILE A 74 -5.29 -7.69 1.78
CA ILE A 74 -5.33 -8.92 2.57
C ILE A 74 -4.12 -8.92 3.50
N TRP A 75 -4.38 -8.81 4.80
CA TRP A 75 -3.34 -8.93 5.82
C TRP A 75 -3.17 -10.39 6.24
N ALA A 76 -2.12 -11.03 5.73
CA ALA A 76 -1.82 -12.43 5.94
C ALA A 76 -0.66 -12.59 6.94
N ASP A 77 -0.93 -12.27 8.20
CA ASP A 77 0.05 -12.41 9.29
C ASP A 77 -0.55 -12.98 10.58
N GLY A 78 0.32 -13.37 11.50
CA GLY A 78 -0.07 -13.81 12.83
C GLY A 78 0.03 -12.69 13.88
N LEU A 79 -0.49 -12.96 15.08
CA LEU A 79 -0.47 -12.03 16.22
C LEU A 79 0.93 -11.47 16.55
N ARG A 80 1.99 -12.24 16.27
CA ARG A 80 3.38 -11.80 16.43
C ARG A 80 3.67 -10.48 15.70
N ALA A 81 3.12 -10.28 14.51
CA ALA A 81 3.38 -9.08 13.72
C ALA A 81 2.84 -7.81 14.37
N PHE A 82 1.86 -7.93 15.27
CA PHE A 82 1.25 -6.82 16.00
C PHE A 82 1.76 -6.69 17.44
N ASN A 83 2.08 -7.81 18.09
CA ASN A 83 2.43 -7.87 19.52
C ASN A 83 3.80 -8.52 19.74
N SER A 84 4.83 -7.99 19.08
CA SER A 84 6.19 -8.51 19.26
C SER A 84 6.86 -7.85 20.47
N SER A 85 7.12 -8.62 21.52
CA SER A 85 8.09 -8.25 22.57
C SER A 85 9.54 -8.31 22.06
N ARG A 86 9.75 -8.82 20.84
CA ARG A 86 11.05 -8.86 20.17
C ARG A 86 11.22 -7.64 19.27
N ARG A 87 12.47 -7.23 19.16
CA ARG A 87 12.96 -6.23 18.20
C ARG A 87 12.48 -6.53 16.78
N ASP A 88 12.10 -5.48 16.07
CA ASP A 88 11.67 -5.51 14.68
C ASP A 88 12.88 -5.34 13.74
N SER A 89 13.72 -6.38 13.64
CA SER A 89 14.96 -6.31 12.88
C SER A 89 14.74 -6.01 11.40
N THR A 90 13.66 -6.54 10.81
CA THR A 90 13.31 -6.27 9.41
C THR A 90 13.01 -4.79 9.20
N TYR A 91 12.22 -4.16 10.07
CA TYR A 91 12.01 -2.72 9.96
C TYR A 91 13.29 -1.92 10.22
N GLU A 92 14.10 -2.31 11.20
CA GLU A 92 15.37 -1.61 11.50
C GLU A 92 16.33 -1.63 10.31
N GLU A 93 16.49 -2.79 9.65
CA GLU A 93 17.30 -2.92 8.43
C GLU A 93 16.75 -2.05 7.29
N ILE A 94 15.43 -2.03 7.11
CA ILE A 94 14.80 -1.14 6.11
C ILE A 94 15.07 0.34 6.47
N ALA A 95 14.86 0.73 7.73
CA ALA A 95 15.03 2.11 8.17
C ALA A 95 16.48 2.60 8.07
N ALA A 96 17.45 1.71 8.18
CA ALA A 96 18.86 2.01 8.00
C ALA A 96 19.30 2.08 6.52
N SER A 97 18.44 1.69 5.58
CA SER A 97 18.78 1.69 4.15
C SER A 97 18.75 3.09 3.53
N GLU A 98 19.60 3.29 2.51
CA GLU A 98 19.59 4.53 1.70
C GLU A 98 18.22 4.80 1.07
N GLY A 99 17.53 3.74 0.63
CA GLY A 99 16.20 3.83 0.02
C GLY A 99 15.16 4.41 0.98
N TYR A 100 15.22 4.07 2.26
CA TYR A 100 14.34 4.67 3.27
C TYR A 100 14.61 6.17 3.44
N GLY A 101 15.88 6.58 3.43
CA GLY A 101 16.27 7.99 3.45
C GLY A 101 15.74 8.77 2.23
N ALA A 102 15.80 8.18 1.04
CA ALA A 102 15.27 8.78 -0.19
C ALA A 102 13.73 8.94 -0.15
N LEU A 103 13.00 7.98 0.45
CA LEU A 103 11.55 8.07 0.64
C LEU A 103 11.14 9.23 1.57
N ALA A 104 11.94 9.53 2.60
CA ALA A 104 11.66 10.66 3.48
C ALA A 104 11.81 12.01 2.76
N GLN A 105 12.74 12.10 1.81
CA GLN A 105 12.99 13.31 1.02
C GLN A 105 11.93 13.52 -0.07
N SER A 106 11.41 12.44 -0.66
CA SER A 106 10.40 12.53 -1.73
C SER A 106 9.03 13.01 -1.25
N VAL A 107 8.64 12.70 -0.01
CA VAL A 107 7.38 13.18 0.60
C VAL A 107 7.41 14.70 0.83
N THR A 108 8.60 15.30 1.02
CA THR A 108 8.76 16.75 1.22
C THR A 108 8.67 17.54 -0.10
N SER A 109 8.89 16.89 -1.24
CA SER A 109 8.94 17.54 -2.57
C SER A 109 7.62 17.44 -3.36
N ALA A 110 6.55 16.92 -2.77
CA ALA A 110 5.24 16.97 -3.40
C ALA A 110 4.78 18.44 -3.48
N PRO A 111 4.46 18.99 -4.67
CA PRO A 111 3.95 20.34 -4.76
C PRO A 111 2.65 20.42 -3.96
N SER A 112 2.57 21.37 -3.04
CA SER A 112 1.30 21.73 -2.39
C SER A 112 0.26 21.93 -3.50
N PRO A 113 -0.99 21.45 -3.35
CA PRO A 113 -2.03 21.82 -4.30
C PRO A 113 -2.07 23.34 -4.34
N THR A 114 -1.67 23.90 -5.49
CA THR A 114 -1.74 25.32 -5.79
C THR A 114 -3.05 25.82 -5.24
N SER A 115 -2.97 26.77 -4.30
CA SER A 115 -4.12 27.44 -3.73
C SER A 115 -4.93 28.01 -4.89
N ALA A 116 -6.02 27.33 -5.27
CA ALA A 116 -7.02 27.93 -6.12
C ALA A 116 -7.48 29.21 -5.39
N PRO A 117 -7.49 30.38 -6.05
CA PRO A 117 -7.97 31.59 -5.42
C PRO A 117 -9.42 31.36 -4.95
N PRO A 118 -9.80 31.85 -3.77
CA PRO A 118 -11.14 31.65 -3.24
C PRO A 118 -12.17 32.19 -4.25
N PRO A 119 -13.32 31.52 -4.42
CA PRO A 119 -14.35 32.01 -5.33
C PRO A 119 -14.79 33.40 -4.88
N GLU A 120 -14.75 34.36 -5.81
CA GLU A 120 -15.31 35.69 -5.59
C GLU A 120 -16.76 35.55 -5.14
N ARG A 121 -17.03 35.93 -3.89
CA ARG A 121 -18.39 36.05 -3.39
C ARG A 121 -19.04 37.22 -4.11
N GLY A 122 -19.77 36.92 -5.17
CA GLY A 122 -20.76 37.83 -5.73
C GLY A 122 -21.78 38.16 -4.64
N ILE A 123 -21.70 39.38 -4.11
CA ILE A 123 -22.78 40.02 -3.38
C ILE A 123 -23.30 41.11 -4.30
N ALA A 124 -24.50 40.92 -4.84
CA ALA A 124 -25.31 42.01 -5.36
C ALA A 124 -26.76 41.76 -4.93
N PHE A 125 -27.32 42.79 -4.32
CA PHE A 125 -28.73 42.93 -3.95
C PHE A 125 -29.62 43.00 -5.19
#